data_AF-T1AK54-F1
#
_entry.id   AF-T1AK54-F1
#
_cell.length_a   1.000
_cell.length_b   1.000
_cell.length_c   1.000
_cell.angle_alpha   90.00
_cell.angle_beta   90.00
_cell.angle_gamma   90.00
#
_symmetry.space_group_name_H-M   'P 1'
#
loop_
_entity.id
_entity.type
_entity.pdbx_description
1 polymer ?
#
loop_
_entity_poly.entity_id
_entity_poly.type
_entity_poly.pdbx_seq_one_letter_code
_entity_poly.pdbx_strand_id
1 'polypeptide(L)'
;MSTAVTQINSLAGNIASLNQQIGAASTSGQTPNQMLDQLDNLVNQLSKYVSVQTVTQTNGTVDVFIGSGQALVSGGNAAQLTTIPGAYNPTQLDVGLKTSSGITNLTQQMT
;
A
#
# COMPACT_ATOMS: atom_id res chain seq x y z
N MET A 1 -0.15 17.54 -1.48
CA MET A 1 0.67 16.33 -1.24
C MET A 1 0.35 15.63 0.08
N SER A 2 0.26 16.34 1.22
CA SER A 2 -0.13 15.71 2.50
C SER A 2 -1.44 14.91 2.42
N THR A 3 -2.50 15.46 1.80
CA THR A 3 -3.78 14.74 1.63
C THR A 3 -3.67 13.44 0.84
N ALA A 4 -2.87 13.40 -0.23
CA ALA A 4 -2.68 12.19 -1.03
C ALA A 4 -1.95 11.10 -0.22
N VAL A 5 -0.92 11.48 0.54
CA VAL A 5 -0.20 10.57 1.45
C VAL A 5 -1.14 10.01 2.52
N THR A 6 -2.01 10.84 3.11
CA THR A 6 -3.03 10.37 4.06
C THR A 6 -3.99 9.38 3.43
N GLN A 7 -4.46 9.63 2.20
CA GLN A 7 -5.35 8.70 1.49
C GLN A 7 -4.65 7.38 1.16
N ILE A 8 -3.41 7.43 0.68
CA ILE A 8 -2.61 6.23 0.41
C ILE A 8 -2.45 5.39 1.68
N ASN A 9 -2.10 6.01 2.81
CA ASN A 9 -1.95 5.29 4.09
C ASN A 9 -3.27 4.65 4.57
N SER A 10 -4.38 5.35 4.39
CA SER A 10 -5.71 4.83 4.73
C SER A 10 -6.06 3.62 3.87
N LEU A 11 -5.87 3.71 2.55
CA LEU A 11 -6.09 2.61 1.62
C LEU A 11 -5.18 1.42 1.91
N ALA A 12 -3.89 1.66 2.14
CA ALA A 12 -2.94 0.61 2.51
C ALA A 12 -3.34 -0.11 3.81
N GLY A 13 -3.78 0.63 4.82
CA GLY A 13 -4.30 0.06 6.06
C GLY A 13 -5.55 -0.81 5.85
N ASN A 14 -6.48 -0.35 5.01
CA ASN A 14 -7.69 -1.11 4.68
C ASN A 14 -7.36 -2.41 3.92
N ILE A 15 -6.43 -2.34 2.96
CA ILE A 15 -5.93 -3.51 2.21
C ILE A 15 -5.29 -4.51 3.18
N ALA A 16 -4.41 -4.06 4.08
CA ALA A 16 -3.78 -4.93 5.08
C ALA A 16 -4.80 -5.59 6.01
N SER A 17 -5.79 -4.84 6.51
CA SER A 17 -6.87 -5.39 7.33
C SER A 17 -7.70 -6.43 6.56
N LEU A 18 -7.98 -6.19 5.29
CA LEU A 18 -8.73 -7.10 4.45
C LEU A 18 -7.93 -8.37 4.15
N ASN A 19 -6.63 -8.25 3.87
CA ASN A 19 -5.71 -9.39 3.74
C ASN A 19 -5.69 -10.27 4.99
N GLN A 20 -5.70 -9.69 6.20
CA GLN A 20 -5.77 -10.49 7.43
C GLN A 20 -7.03 -11.36 7.46
N GLN A 21 -8.17 -10.78 7.08
CA GLN A 21 -9.43 -11.51 7.06
C GLN A 21 -9.48 -12.56 5.93
N ILE A 22 -8.94 -12.25 4.74
CA ILE A 22 -8.84 -13.20 3.62
C ILE A 22 -7.96 -14.39 4.02
N GLY A 23 -6.77 -14.13 4.59
CA GLY A 23 -5.88 -15.19 5.04
C GLY A 23 -6.53 -16.09 6.11
N ALA A 24 -7.32 -15.50 7.01
CA ALA A 24 -8.09 -16.26 8.00
C ALA A 24 -9.19 -17.13 7.34
N ALA A 25 -9.95 -16.59 6.39
CA ALA A 25 -11.00 -17.31 5.67
C ALA A 25 -10.44 -18.43 4.78
N SER A 26 -9.28 -18.21 4.13
CA SER A 26 -8.61 -19.25 3.37
C SER A 26 -8.12 -20.40 4.26
N THR A 27 -7.70 -20.10 5.49
CA THR A 27 -7.32 -21.14 6.47
C THR A 27 -8.53 -21.97 6.93
N SER A 28 -9.74 -21.40 6.94
CA SER A 28 -10.98 -22.15 7.22
C SER A 28 -11.55 -22.89 5.99
N GLY A 29 -10.85 -22.88 4.85
CA GLY A 29 -11.26 -23.53 3.61
C GLY A 29 -12.38 -22.81 2.87
N GLN A 30 -12.68 -21.56 3.24
CA GLN A 30 -13.67 -20.72 2.57
C GLN A 30 -12.97 -19.86 1.51
N THR A 31 -13.61 -19.71 0.35
CA THR A 31 -13.16 -18.73 -0.65
C THR A 31 -13.92 -17.42 -0.43
N PRO A 32 -13.28 -16.35 0.07
CA PRO A 32 -13.97 -15.13 0.45
C PRO A 32 -14.16 -14.20 -0.76
N ASN A 33 -14.95 -14.62 -1.77
CA ASN A 33 -15.09 -13.90 -3.05
C ASN A 33 -15.42 -12.41 -2.88
N GLN A 34 -16.37 -12.07 -1.99
CA GLN A 34 -16.74 -10.68 -1.74
C GLN A 34 -15.58 -9.84 -1.18
N MET A 35 -14.67 -10.47 -0.42
CA MET A 35 -13.50 -9.81 0.15
C MET A 35 -12.40 -9.63 -0.90
N LEU A 36 -12.27 -10.59 -1.82
CA LEU A 36 -11.38 -10.46 -2.98
C LEU A 36 -11.86 -9.31 -3.90
N ASP A 37 -13.17 -9.21 -4.16
CA ASP A 37 -13.74 -8.10 -4.93
C ASP A 37 -13.49 -6.74 -4.24
N GLN A 38 -13.66 -6.69 -2.92
CA GLN A 38 -13.37 -5.48 -2.15
C GLN A 38 -11.87 -5.14 -2.16
N LEU A 39 -11.00 -6.14 -2.13
CA LEU A 39 -9.54 -5.97 -2.20
C LEU A 39 -9.15 -5.36 -3.53
N ASP A 40 -9.65 -5.91 -4.63
CA ASP A 40 -9.42 -5.38 -5.98
C ASP A 40 -9.92 -3.94 -6.11
N ASN A 41 -11.07 -3.62 -5.51
CA ASN A 41 -11.57 -2.25 -5.50
C ASN A 41 -10.62 -1.29 -4.75
N LEU A 42 -10.12 -1.68 -3.58
CA LEU A 42 -9.18 -0.87 -2.79
C LEU A 42 -7.84 -0.67 -3.52
N VAL A 43 -7.31 -1.71 -4.16
CA VAL A 43 -6.09 -1.62 -4.98
C VAL A 43 -6.32 -0.67 -6.17
N ASN A 44 -7.47 -0.75 -6.82
CA ASN A 44 -7.85 0.17 -7.91
C ASN A 44 -8.06 1.61 -7.44
N GLN A 45 -8.46 1.84 -6.19
CA GLN A 45 -8.49 3.20 -5.63
C GLN A 45 -7.08 3.71 -5.34
N LEU A 46 -6.22 2.85 -4.80
CA LEU A 46 -4.83 3.19 -4.51
C LEU A 46 -4.04 3.53 -5.78
N SER A 47 -4.26 2.81 -6.87
CA SER A 47 -3.61 3.03 -8.16
C SER A 47 -3.88 4.43 -8.76
N LYS A 48 -4.95 5.11 -8.31
CA LYS A 48 -5.26 6.50 -8.71
C LYS A 48 -4.33 7.54 -8.08
N TYR A 49 -3.63 7.17 -7.00
CA TYR A 49 -2.74 8.06 -6.27
C TYR A 49 -1.27 7.75 -6.48
N VAL A 50 -0.94 6.49 -6.77
CA VAL A 50 0.44 6.02 -6.94
C VAL A 50 0.48 4.81 -7.86
N SER A 51 1.55 4.65 -8.63
CA SER A 51 1.77 3.42 -9.39
C SER A 51 1.92 2.23 -8.44
N VAL A 52 1.05 1.23 -8.61
CA VAL A 52 1.01 0.01 -7.80
C VAL A 52 1.34 -1.22 -8.65
N GLN A 53 1.99 -2.20 -8.02
CA GLN A 53 2.15 -3.55 -8.53
C GLN A 53 1.68 -4.52 -7.45
N THR A 54 0.93 -5.55 -7.83
CA THR A 54 0.37 -6.51 -6.89
C THR A 54 0.90 -7.92 -7.13
N VAL A 55 1.07 -8.68 -6.05
CA VAL A 55 1.42 -10.09 -6.10
C VAL A 55 0.46 -10.87 -5.21
N THR A 56 -0.33 -11.77 -5.81
CA THR A 56 -1.26 -12.63 -5.08
C THR A 56 -0.52 -13.81 -4.46
N GLN A 57 -0.77 -14.07 -3.19
CA GLN A 57 -0.21 -15.21 -2.46
C GLN A 57 -1.14 -16.43 -2.50
N THR A 58 -0.61 -17.60 -2.15
CA THR A 58 -1.35 -18.87 -2.15
C THR A 58 -2.54 -18.91 -1.19
N ASN A 59 -2.55 -18.06 -0.15
CA ASN A 59 -3.63 -17.89 0.80
C ASN A 59 -4.66 -16.81 0.37
N GLY A 60 -4.62 -16.37 -0.88
CA GLY A 60 -5.52 -15.35 -1.43
C GLY A 60 -5.23 -13.91 -1.01
N THR A 61 -4.27 -13.67 -0.11
CA THR A 61 -3.84 -12.30 0.24
C THR A 61 -2.99 -11.69 -0.87
N VAL A 62 -2.89 -10.36 -0.89
CA VAL A 62 -2.14 -9.63 -1.93
C VAL A 62 -1.07 -8.74 -1.30
N ASP A 63 0.17 -8.93 -1.73
CA ASP A 63 1.23 -7.96 -1.48
C ASP A 63 1.11 -6.80 -2.48
N VAL A 64 1.23 -5.57 -1.98
CA VAL A 64 1.15 -4.35 -2.79
C VAL A 64 2.48 -3.62 -2.72
N PHE A 65 3.07 -3.43 -3.88
CA PHE A 65 4.31 -2.68 -4.08
C PHE A 65 4.00 -1.36 -4.77
N ILE A 66 4.75 -0.32 -4.44
CA ILE A 66 4.63 0.99 -5.06
C ILE A 66 5.96 1.43 -5.67
N GLY A 67 5.86 2.27 -6.70
CA GLY A 67 7.03 2.85 -7.34
C GLY A 67 8.00 1.80 -7.91
N SER A 68 9.23 1.79 -7.40
CA SER A 68 10.35 0.95 -7.83
C SER A 68 10.39 -0.44 -7.19
N GLY A 69 9.32 -0.85 -6.52
CA GLY A 69 9.20 -2.17 -5.89
C GLY A 69 9.25 -2.14 -4.36
N GLN A 70 9.00 -0.99 -3.73
CA GLN A 70 8.89 -0.93 -2.28
C GLN A 70 7.55 -1.49 -1.82
N ALA A 71 7.58 -2.42 -0.87
CA ALA A 71 6.38 -2.99 -0.28
C ALA A 71 5.61 -1.94 0.54
N LEU A 72 4.39 -1.64 0.13
CA LEU A 72 3.45 -0.81 0.88
C LEU A 72 2.51 -1.68 1.72
N VAL A 73 2.07 -2.82 1.20
CA VAL A 73 1.34 -3.83 1.97
C VAL A 73 2.02 -5.17 1.78
N SER A 74 2.27 -5.87 2.88
CA SER A 74 2.73 -7.25 2.84
C SER A 74 1.90 -8.11 3.79
N GLY A 75 1.16 -9.05 3.20
CA GLY A 75 0.11 -9.80 3.90
C GLY A 75 -0.79 -8.87 4.72
N GLY A 76 -0.81 -9.07 6.03
CA GLY A 76 -1.61 -8.29 6.97
C GLY A 76 -1.00 -7.00 7.51
N ASN A 77 0.11 -6.51 6.94
CA ASN A 77 0.83 -5.34 7.44
C ASN A 77 0.91 -4.25 6.36
N ALA A 78 0.65 -3.00 6.74
CA ALA A 78 0.82 -1.84 5.89
C ALA A 78 1.99 -0.97 6.37
N ALA A 79 2.87 -0.60 5.44
CA ALA A 79 3.86 0.44 5.65
C ALA A 79 3.21 1.83 5.59
N GLN A 80 3.88 2.83 6.18
CA GLN A 80 3.38 4.20 6.21
C GLN A 80 4.20 5.08 5.27
N LEU A 81 3.52 5.81 4.40
CA LEU A 81 4.09 6.94 3.68
C LEU A 81 4.05 8.20 4.55
N THR A 82 5.00 9.09 4.30
CA THR A 82 5.11 10.41 4.91
C THR A 82 5.51 11.41 3.84
N THR A 83 5.25 12.69 4.08
CA THR A 83 5.86 13.76 3.29
C THR A 83 7.16 14.18 3.94
N ILE A 84 8.20 14.40 3.14
CA ILE A 84 9.48 14.97 3.57
C ILE A 84 9.78 16.24 2.76
N PRO A 85 10.59 17.18 3.29
CA PRO A 85 11.03 18.34 2.50
C PRO A 85 11.74 17.89 1.23
N GLY A 86 11.46 18.55 0.11
CA GLY A 86 12.00 18.20 -1.18
C GLY A 86 13.52 18.28 -1.20
N ALA A 87 14.18 17.26 -1.75
CA ALA A 87 15.64 17.16 -1.73
C ALA A 87 16.34 18.31 -2.48
N TYR A 88 15.68 18.85 -3.53
CA TYR A 88 16.19 19.96 -4.34
C TYR A 88 15.50 21.29 -4.05
N ASN A 89 14.29 21.24 -3.51
CA ASN A 89 13.52 22.42 -3.11
C ASN A 89 12.73 22.14 -1.83
N PRO A 90 13.15 22.67 -0.66
CA PRO A 90 12.48 22.42 0.61
C PRO A 90 11.08 23.04 0.72
N THR A 91 10.67 23.86 -0.25
CA THR A 91 9.27 24.35 -0.37
C THR A 91 8.36 23.36 -1.11
N GLN A 92 8.93 22.35 -1.76
CA GLN A 92 8.19 21.22 -2.33
C GLN A 92 8.19 20.05 -1.34
N LEU A 93 7.14 19.23 -1.40
CA LEU A 93 7.02 18.04 -0.57
C LEU A 93 7.31 16.81 -1.43
N ASP A 94 8.31 16.08 -0.99
CA ASP A 94 8.68 14.75 -1.46
C ASP A 94 7.88 13.71 -0.67
N VAL A 95 7.74 12.50 -1.21
CA VAL A 95 7.14 11.37 -0.50
C VAL A 95 8.23 10.44 -0.01
N GLY A 96 8.13 10.03 1.25
CA GLY A 96 9.01 9.06 1.88
C GLY A 96 8.23 7.87 2.41
N LEU A 97 8.84 6.69 2.36
CA LEU A 97 8.36 5.48 3.02
C LEU A 97 9.01 5.35 4.39
N LYS A 98 8.20 5.24 5.43
CA LYS A 98 8.64 4.95 6.78
C LYS A 98 8.86 3.45 6.93
N THR A 99 10.10 3.06 7.13
CA THR A 99 10.54 1.70 7.42
C THR A 99 11.09 1.61 8.84
N SER A 100 11.31 0.40 9.34
CA SER A 100 11.96 0.16 10.65
C SER A 100 13.36 0.78 10.74
N SER A 101 14.01 1.02 9.59
CA SER A 101 15.37 1.56 9.48
C SER A 101 15.43 3.08 9.26
N GLY A 102 14.28 3.75 9.11
CA GLY A 102 14.20 5.19 8.81
C GLY A 102 13.25 5.50 7.64
N ILE A 103 13.40 6.69 7.05
CA ILE A 103 12.56 7.16 5.94
C ILE A 103 13.33 7.04 4.62
N THR A 104 12.75 6.35 3.64
CA THR A 104 13.29 6.21 2.26
C THR A 104 12.53 7.14 1.32
N ASN A 105 13.21 8.05 0.60
CA ASN A 105 12.57 8.95 -0.36
C ASN A 105 12.09 8.18 -1.63
N LEU A 106 10.82 8.32 -1.98
CA LEU A 106 10.12 7.67 -3.10
C LEU A 106 9.70 8.66 -4.21
N THR A 107 10.04 9.94 -4.11
CA THR A 107 9.47 11.00 -4.97
C THR A 107 9.71 10.81 -6.46
N GLN A 108 10.83 10.21 -6.84
CA GLN A 108 11.13 9.92 -8.26
C GLN A 108 10.20 8.87 -8.89
N GLN A 109 9.26 8.32 -8.13
CA GLN A 109 8.47 7.15 -8.49
C GLN A 109 6.96 7.41 -8.37
N MET A 110 6.57 8.64 -8.02
CA MET A 110 5.19 9.09 -8.07
C MET A 110 4.93 9.80 -9.39
N THR A 111 3.85 9.41 -10.07
CA THR A 111 3.36 10.00 -11.32
C THR A 111 2.55 11.26 -11.07
#